data_AF-A0A1E7REI1-F1
#
_entry.id   AF-A0A1E7REI1-F1
#
_cell.length_a   1.000
_cell.length_b   1.000
_cell.length_c   1.000
_cell.angle_alpha   90.00
_cell.angle_beta   90.00
_cell.angle_gamma   90.00
#
_symmetry.space_group_name_H-M   'P 1'
#
loop_
_entity.id
_entity.type
_entity.pdbx_description
1 polymer ?
#
loop_
_entity_poly.entity_id
_entity_poly.type
_entity_poly.pdbx_seq_one_letter_code
_entity_poly.pdbx_strand_id
1 'polypeptide(L)' 'MENKTARLTILIDPVKKKAFEQLCSQQDLTPSQVVRQLIRSYLKEHDVDYLSQQNIDDPLVAEHK' A
#
# COMPACT_ATOMS: atom_id res chain seq x y z
N MET A 1 9.25 0.95 -20.99
CA MET A 1 9.30 0.42 -19.62
C MET A 1 8.10 0.99 -18.90
N GLU A 2 7.05 0.19 -18.79
CA GLU A 2 5.75 0.58 -18.22
C GLU A 2 5.87 1.01 -16.76
N ASN A 3 5.22 2.13 -16.41
CA ASN A 3 5.20 2.71 -15.07
C ASN A 3 4.36 1.85 -14.11
N LYS A 4 4.92 0.73 -13.63
CA LYS A 4 4.31 -0.14 -12.60
C LYS A 4 4.35 0.46 -11.17
N THR A 5 4.58 1.77 -11.05
CA THR A 5 4.74 2.43 -9.75
C THR A 5 3.80 3.63 -9.63
N ALA A 6 2.84 3.53 -8.72
CA ALA A 6 1.99 4.66 -8.30
C ALA A 6 2.52 5.29 -7.00
N ARG A 7 2.36 6.60 -6.84
CA ARG A 7 2.73 7.33 -5.62
C ARG A 7 1.52 7.46 -4.72
N LEU A 8 1.60 6.91 -3.51
CA LEU A 8 0.62 7.11 -2.45
C LEU A 8 1.07 8.26 -1.53
N THR A 9 0.28 9.33 -1.46
CA THR A 9 0.53 10.46 -0.55
C THR A 9 -0.52 10.43 0.56
N ILE A 10 -0.07 10.36 1.81
CA ILE A 10 -0.93 10.33 3.00
C ILE A 10 -0.57 11.53 3.88
N LEU A 11 -1.59 12.28 4.30
CA LEU A 11 -1.43 13.29 5.34
C LEU A 11 -1.51 12.61 6.71
N ILE A 12 -0.49 12.80 7.52
CA ILE A 12 -0.41 12.27 8.88
C ILE A 12 0.08 13.37 9.80
N ASP A 13 -0.41 13.35 11.04
CA ASP A 13 0.05 14.23 12.11
C ASP A 13 1.59 14.13 12.30
N PRO A 14 2.30 15.25 12.49
CA PRO A 14 3.76 15.27 12.59
C PRO A 14 4.30 14.48 13.80
N VAL A 15 3.56 14.39 14.90
CA VAL A 15 3.96 13.60 16.08
C VAL A 15 3.88 12.12 15.76
N LYS A 16 2.78 11.69 15.13
CA LYS A 16 2.62 10.29 14.69
C LYS A 16 3.65 9.89 13.65
N LYS A 17 3.96 10.78 12.69
CA LYS A 17 5.03 10.55 11.69
C LYS A 17 6.37 10.27 12.37
N LYS A 18 6.78 11.10 13.33
CA LYS A 18 8.05 10.93 14.06
C LYS A 18 8.08 9.61 14.82
N ALA A 19 7.02 9.30 15.57
CA ALA A 19 6.93 8.05 16.33
C ALA A 19 7.03 6.82 15.41
N PHE A 20 6.34 6.86 14.25
CA PHE A 20 6.39 5.79 13.26
C PHE A 20 7.78 5.64 12.63
N GLU A 21 8.43 6.75 12.25
CA GLU A 21 9.80 6.74 11.72
C GLU A 21 10.81 6.18 12.73
N GLN A 22 10.69 6.55 14.00
CA GLN A 22 11.55 6.02 15.07
C GLN A 22 11.35 4.52 15.27
N LEU A 23 10.09 4.06 15.29
CA LEU A 23 9.77 2.64 15.43
C LEU A 23 10.30 1.82 14.24
N CYS A 24 10.19 2.34 13.02
CA CYS A 24 10.73 1.68 11.84
C CYS A 24 12.27 1.62 11.88
N SER A 25 12.91 2.72 12.30
CA SER A 25 14.37 2.82 12.43
C SER A 25 14.94 1.82 13.45
N GLN A 26 14.24 1.59 14.56
CA GLN A 26 14.61 0.60 15.57
C GLN A 26 14.61 -0.85 15.06
N GLN A 27 13.94 -1.11 13.94
CA GLN A 27 13.80 -2.43 13.33
C GLN A 27 14.57 -2.54 12.01
N ASP A 28 15.41 -1.54 11.68
CA ASP A 28 16.13 -1.44 10.39
C ASP A 28 15.18 -1.46 9.17
N LEU A 29 13.96 -0.94 9.33
CA LEU A 29 12.94 -0.86 8.29
C LEU A 29 12.70 0.58 7.85
N THR A 30 12.34 0.76 6.58
CA THR A 30 11.85 2.06 6.09
C THR A 30 10.33 2.16 6.24
N PRO A 31 9.78 3.36 6.54
CA PRO A 31 8.33 3.58 6.63
C PRO A 31 7.57 3.06 5.40
N SER A 32 8.14 3.25 4.21
CA SER A 32 7.56 2.79 2.94
C SER A 32 7.50 1.27 2.81
N GLN A 33 8.43 0.52 3.41
CA GLN A 33 8.36 -0.94 3.43
C GLN A 33 7.23 -1.41 4.34
N VAL A 34 7.14 -0.84 5.54
CA VAL A 34 6.09 -1.17 6.51
C VAL A 34 4.71 -0.85 5.96
N VAL A 35 4.51 0.35 5.38
CA VAL A 35 3.22 0.74 4.77
C VAL A 35 2.82 -0.19 3.63
N ARG A 36 3.76 -0.61 2.76
CA ARG A 36 3.45 -1.58 1.70
C ARG A 36 3.03 -2.93 2.26
N GLN A 37 3.69 -3.39 3.32
CA GLN A 37 3.34 -4.66 3.95
C GLN A 37 1.97 -4.57 4.65
N LEU A 38 1.69 -3.46 5.33
CA LEU A 38 0.37 -3.17 5.90
C LEU A 38 -0.73 -3.22 4.84
N ILE A 39 -0.52 -2.57 3.69
CA ILE A 39 -1.50 -2.61 2.58
C ILE A 39 -1.73 -4.04 2.11
N ARG A 40 -0.68 -4.82 1.88
CA ARG A 40 -0.80 -6.23 1.45
C ARG A 40 -1.55 -7.09 2.47
N SER A 41 -1.19 -6.96 3.75
CA SER A 41 -1.84 -7.70 4.82
C SER A 41 -3.31 -7.31 4.97
N TYR A 42 -3.63 -6.02 4.84
CA TYR A 42 -5.00 -5.52 4.92
C TYR A 42 -5.85 -6.02 3.75
N LEU A 43 -5.35 -5.98 2.52
CA LEU A 43 -6.04 -6.56 1.36
C LEU A 43 -6.28 -8.06 1.54
N LYS A 44 -5.28 -8.79 2.05
CA LYS A 44 -5.40 -10.22 2.32
C LYS A 44 -6.44 -10.53 3.42
N GLU A 45 -6.50 -9.73 4.47
CA GLU A 45 -7.46 -9.90 5.57
C GLU A 45 -8.91 -9.67 5.10
N HIS A 46 -9.10 -8.79 4.13
CA HIS A 46 -10.41 -8.50 3.53
C HIS A 46 -10.75 -9.38 2.32
N ASP A 47 -9.98 -10.44 2.07
CA ASP A 47 -10.14 -11.36 0.92
C ASP A 47 -10.17 -10.63 -0.45
N VAL A 48 -9.49 -9.48 -0.52
CA VAL A 48 -9.36 -8.71 -1.75
C VAL A 48 -8.21 -9.29 -2.57
N ASP A 49 -8.58 -10.05 -3.60
CA ASP A 49 -7.63 -10.68 -4.50
C ASP A 49 -6.97 -9.64 -5.40
N TYR A 50 -5.72 -9.26 -5.08
CA TYR A 50 -4.92 -8.31 -5.87
C TYR A 50 -3.97 -9.00 -6.87
N LEU A 51 -4.03 -10.34 -6.98
CA LEU A 51 -3.14 -11.12 -7.85
C LEU A 51 -3.49 -11.03 -9.35
N SER A 52 -4.53 -10.28 -9.75
CA SER A 52 -5.02 -10.29 -11.14
C SER A 52 -4.76 -9.02 -11.97
N GLN A 53 -4.06 -7.99 -11.48
CA GLN A 53 -3.86 -6.75 -12.25
C GLN A 53 -2.39 -6.38 -12.44
N GLN A 54 -1.68 -7.23 -13.19
CA GLN A 54 -0.52 -6.78 -13.98
C GLN A 54 -0.94 -6.03 -15.27
N ASN A 55 -2.25 -5.88 -15.53
CA ASN A 55 -2.83 -5.00 -16.55
C ASN A 55 -3.76 -3.99 -15.87
N ILE A 56 -3.27 -2.77 -15.66
CA ILE A 56 -4.10 -1.63 -15.25
C ILE A 56 -4.60 -0.98 -16.55
N ASP A 57 -5.39 -1.73 -17.32
CA ASP A 57 -6.07 -1.28 -18.55
C ASP A 57 -7.37 -2.09 -18.76
N ASP A 58 -8.05 -2.52 -17.70
CA ASP A 58 -9.31 -3.25 -17.84
C ASP A 58 -10.50 -2.49 -17.21
N PRO A 59 -11.43 -1.95 -18.03
CA PRO A 59 -12.64 -1.27 -17.56
C PRO A 59 -13.76 -2.22 -17.08
N LEU A 60 -13.50 -3.45 -16.63
CA LEU A 60 -14.53 -4.42 -16.21
C LEU A 60 -14.72 -4.56 -14.69
N VAL A 61 -14.68 -3.44 -13.95
CA VAL A 61 -15.31 -3.38 -12.60
C VAL A 61 -16.62 -2.60 -12.67
N ALA A 62 -17.45 -2.96 -13.64
CA ALA A 62 -18.79 -2.42 -13.79
C ALA A 62 -19.78 -3.51 -14.17
N GLU A 63 -19.78 -4.66 -13.48
CA GLU A 63 -21.01 -5.43 -13.30
C GLU A 63 -20.83 -6.43 -12.16
N HIS A 64 -21.45 -6.12 -11.02
CA HIS A 64 -22.04 -7.11 -10.14
C HIS A 64 -23.43 -6.58 -9.77
N LYS A 65 -24.41 -6.91 -10.62
CA LYS A 65 -25.78 -7.15 -10.19
C LYS A 65 -26.47 -8.11 -11.15
#